data_AF-A0A520PN98-F1
#
_entry.id   AF-A0A520PN98-F1
#
_cell.length_a   1.000
_cell.length_b   1.000
_cell.length_c   1.000
_cell.angle_alpha   90.00
_cell.angle_beta   90.00
_cell.angle_gamma   90.00
#
_symmetry.space_group_name_H-M   'P 1'
#
loop_
_entity.id
_entity.type
_entity.pdbx_description
1 polymer ?
#
loop_
_entity_poly.entity_id
_entity_poly.type
_entity_poly.pdbx_seq_one_letter_code
_entity_poly.pdbx_strand_id
1 'polypeptide(L)'
;MAINFSLKKNNIQFILFSAITVFLLASIWYLYKSSPIEALSLQPDSEQIHRGKTIYEKNCSTCHGDQGGGQNLNSPKGGIDANGTYIAPALNGTGHAWHHSNEVLFKTVKEGSIASDSPMRGFGDRLSDEKIVTVIQYFKSLWPEKIRTHHAMLIQ
;
A
#
# COMPACT_ATOMS: atom_id res chain seq x y z
N MET A 1 -1.52 50.15 -39.89
CA MET A 1 -1.92 48.80 -40.36
C MET A 1 -2.30 47.99 -39.12
N ALA A 2 -3.60 47.87 -38.81
CA ALA A 2 -4.07 47.12 -37.64
C ALA A 2 -4.54 45.74 -38.10
N ILE A 3 -3.86 44.69 -37.63
CA ILE A 3 -4.19 43.30 -37.96
C ILE A 3 -5.33 42.87 -37.02
N ASN A 4 -6.54 42.76 -37.55
CA ASN A 4 -7.71 42.30 -36.80
C ASN A 4 -7.69 40.77 -36.71
N PHE A 5 -7.29 40.24 -35.55
CA PHE A 5 -7.32 38.80 -35.26
C PHE A 5 -8.73 38.37 -34.83
N SER A 6 -9.63 38.18 -35.79
CA SER A 6 -10.95 37.60 -35.52
C SER A 6 -10.84 36.07 -35.53
N LEU A 7 -10.53 35.48 -34.37
CA LEU A 7 -10.65 34.04 -34.17
C LEU A 7 -12.15 33.69 -34.23
N LYS A 8 -12.57 32.92 -35.23
CA LYS A 8 -13.96 32.42 -35.33
C LYS A 8 -14.33 31.75 -34.00
N LYS A 9 -15.52 32.05 -33.46
CA LYS A 9 -16.06 31.50 -32.19
C LYS A 9 -15.87 29.97 -32.05
N ASN A 10 -15.96 29.24 -33.17
CA ASN A 10 -15.73 27.80 -33.22
C ASN A 10 -14.28 27.41 -32.86
N ASN A 11 -13.29 28.20 -33.28
CA ASN A 11 -11.88 27.97 -32.95
C ASN A 11 -11.61 28.18 -31.46
N ILE A 12 -12.27 29.16 -30.83
CA ILE A 12 -12.18 29.38 -29.38
C ILE A 12 -12.78 28.19 -28.63
N GLN A 13 -13.92 27.67 -29.06
CA GLN A 13 -14.52 26.47 -28.46
C GLN A 13 -13.63 25.23 -28.60
N PHE A 14 -13.00 25.01 -29.77
CA PHE A 14 -12.04 23.92 -29.96
C PHE A 14 -10.80 24.08 -29.06
N ILE A 15 -10.24 25.28 -28.93
CA ILE A 15 -9.09 25.54 -28.05
C ILE A 15 -9.46 25.28 -26.58
N LEU A 16 -10.63 25.72 -26.15
CA LEU A 16 -11.11 25.48 -24.78
C LEU A 16 -11.33 23.98 -24.51
N PHE A 17 -11.94 23.26 -25.45
CA PHE A 17 -12.15 21.81 -25.31
C PHE A 17 -10.82 21.06 -25.22
N SER A 18 -9.86 21.38 -26.09
CA SER A 18 -8.52 20.80 -26.08
C SER A 18 -7.73 21.13 -24.80
N ALA A 19 -7.86 22.35 -24.26
CA ALA A 19 -7.22 22.72 -23.00
C ALA A 19 -7.81 21.95 -21.81
N ILE A 20 -9.14 21.78 -21.78
CA ILE A 20 -9.83 21.00 -20.75
C ILE A 20 -9.42 19.53 -20.81
N THR A 21 -9.38 18.93 -22.00
CA THR A 21 -8.98 17.52 -22.13
C THR A 21 -7.52 17.30 -21.70
N VAL A 22 -6.59 18.18 -22.06
CA VAL A 22 -5.20 18.12 -21.58
C VAL A 22 -5.13 18.27 -20.07
N PHE A 23 -5.87 19.20 -19.47
CA PHE A 23 -5.90 19.38 -18.02
C PHE A 23 -6.47 18.16 -17.28
N LEU A 24 -7.55 17.56 -17.80
CA LEU A 24 -8.14 16.34 -17.24
C LEU A 24 -7.17 15.17 -17.32
N LEU A 25 -6.50 14.97 -18.46
CA LEU A 25 -5.51 13.90 -18.63
C LEU A 25 -4.30 14.09 -17.69
N ALA A 26 -3.79 15.31 -17.56
CA ALA A 26 -2.70 15.63 -16.64
C ALA A 26 -3.11 15.41 -15.16
N SER A 27 -4.35 15.76 -14.81
CA SER A 27 -4.89 15.55 -13.46
C SER A 27 -5.06 14.07 -13.14
N ILE A 28 -5.64 13.29 -14.06
CA ILE A 28 -5.77 11.83 -13.90
C ILE A 28 -4.39 11.18 -13.75
N TRP A 29 -3.43 11.58 -14.58
CA TRP A 29 -2.05 11.09 -14.49
C TRP A 29 -1.38 11.45 -13.16
N TYR A 30 -1.57 12.68 -12.67
CA TYR A 30 -1.05 13.12 -11.37
C TYR A 30 -1.65 12.33 -10.21
N LEU A 31 -2.97 12.07 -10.23
CA LEU A 31 -3.65 11.27 -9.23
C LEU A 31 -3.18 9.81 -9.26
N TYR A 32 -3.01 9.23 -10.45
CA TYR A 32 -2.48 7.87 -10.62
C TYR A 32 -1.06 7.73 -10.04
N LYS A 33 -0.18 8.68 -10.34
CA LYS A 33 1.20 8.69 -9.82
C LYS A 33 1.27 8.89 -8.30
N SER A 34 0.21 9.46 -7.72
CA SER A 34 0.11 9.74 -6.29
C SER A 34 -0.60 8.61 -5.51
N SER A 35 -0.79 7.45 -6.13
CA SER A 35 -1.41 6.29 -5.49
C SER A 35 -0.55 5.74 -4.33
N PRO A 36 -1.14 5.43 -3.16
CA PRO A 36 -0.40 4.84 -2.05
C PRO A 36 0.18 3.46 -2.39
N ILE A 37 -0.44 2.70 -3.29
CA ILE A 37 0.06 1.38 -3.71
C ILE A 37 1.37 1.53 -4.48
N GLU A 38 1.52 2.56 -5.32
CA GLU A 38 2.75 2.83 -6.06
C GLU A 38 3.91 3.20 -5.11
N ALA A 39 3.62 3.89 -4.01
CA ALA A 39 4.62 4.20 -2.98
C ALA A 39 5.22 2.95 -2.32
N LEU A 40 4.54 1.80 -2.35
CA LEU A 40 5.07 0.52 -1.85
C LEU A 40 6.10 -0.14 -2.78
N SER A 41 6.20 0.33 -4.03
CA SER A 41 7.20 -0.10 -5.01
C SER A 41 8.51 0.69 -4.87
N LEU A 42 8.49 1.82 -4.16
CA LEU A 42 9.66 2.63 -3.89
C LEU A 42 10.50 2.07 -2.75
N GLN A 43 11.82 2.28 -2.82
CA GLN A 43 12.72 1.97 -1.71
C GLN A 43 12.52 2.98 -0.58
N PRO A 44 12.17 2.54 0.64
CA PRO A 44 12.03 3.46 1.77
C PRO A 44 13.40 3.90 2.30
N ASP A 45 13.47 5.14 2.79
CA ASP A 45 14.61 5.63 3.57
C ASP A 45 14.57 5.13 5.03
N SER A 46 15.63 5.39 5.78
CA SER A 46 15.75 4.94 7.18
C SER A 46 14.72 5.61 8.11
N GLU A 47 14.30 6.84 7.83
CA GLU A 47 13.31 7.56 8.62
C GLU A 47 11.90 6.97 8.40
N GLN A 48 11.56 6.63 7.16
CA GLN A 48 10.33 5.91 6.82
C GLN A 48 10.26 4.55 7.53
N ILE A 49 11.36 3.77 7.51
CA ILE A 49 11.43 2.51 8.25
C ILE A 49 11.25 2.70 9.76
N HIS A 50 11.88 3.72 10.34
CA HIS A 50 11.74 4.02 11.77
C HIS A 50 10.31 4.43 12.15
N ARG A 51 9.67 5.30 11.36
CA ARG A 51 8.26 5.66 11.53
C ARG A 51 7.35 4.45 11.40
N GLY A 52 7.60 3.60 10.41
CA GLY A 52 6.85 2.38 10.17
C GLY A 52 6.95 1.40 11.34
N LYS A 53 8.13 1.26 11.93
CA LYS A 53 8.34 0.48 13.17
C LYS A 53 7.46 0.98 14.30
N THR A 54 7.43 2.29 14.54
CA THR A 54 6.61 2.89 15.60
C THR A 54 5.11 2.63 15.37
N ILE A 55 4.65 2.72 14.12
CA ILE A 55 3.26 2.39 13.76
C ILE A 55 3.00 0.90 14.00
N TYR A 56 3.92 0.04 13.60
CA TYR A 56 3.82 -1.41 13.75
C TYR A 56 3.72 -1.83 15.22
N GLU A 57 4.60 -1.33 16.07
CA GLU A 57 4.62 -1.63 17.52
C GLU A 57 3.33 -1.22 18.22
N LYS A 58 2.70 -0.14 17.76
CA LYS A 58 1.45 0.35 18.34
C LYS A 58 0.19 -0.39 17.86
N ASN A 59 0.21 -0.93 16.64
CA ASN A 59 -1.01 -1.39 15.97
C ASN A 59 -1.01 -2.87 15.57
N CYS A 60 0.16 -3.49 15.39
CA CYS A 60 0.29 -4.79 14.72
C CYS A 60 0.97 -5.86 15.60
N SER A 61 1.95 -5.45 16.41
CA SER A 61 2.81 -6.34 17.20
C SER A 61 2.06 -7.25 18.16
N THR A 62 0.93 -6.79 18.73
CA THR A 62 0.15 -7.58 19.70
C THR A 62 -0.32 -8.93 19.13
N CYS A 63 -0.59 -8.99 17.83
CA CYS A 63 -0.97 -10.23 17.15
C CYS A 63 0.17 -10.82 16.32
N HIS A 64 0.91 -9.97 15.59
CA HIS A 64 1.94 -10.42 14.64
C HIS A 64 3.35 -10.56 15.25
N GLY A 65 3.51 -10.28 16.55
CA GLY A 65 4.77 -10.28 17.29
C GLY A 65 5.65 -9.05 17.02
N ASP A 66 6.54 -8.70 17.94
CA ASP A 66 7.34 -7.46 17.92
C ASP A 66 8.14 -7.22 16.65
N GLN A 67 8.57 -8.30 16.00
CA GLN A 67 9.31 -8.27 14.73
C GLN A 67 8.62 -9.13 13.66
N GLY A 68 7.29 -9.17 13.63
CA GLY A 68 6.55 -9.88 12.58
C GLY A 68 6.73 -11.39 12.58
N GLY A 69 7.07 -12.00 13.71
CA GLY A 69 7.24 -13.46 13.85
C GLY A 69 5.95 -14.27 13.78
N GLY A 70 4.79 -13.60 13.83
CA GLY A 70 3.48 -14.22 13.93
C GLY A 70 3.14 -14.61 15.36
N GLN A 71 1.88 -14.99 15.57
CA GLN A 71 1.38 -15.38 16.89
C GLN A 71 1.91 -16.75 17.36
N ASN A 72 2.24 -17.64 16.42
CA ASN A 72 2.78 -18.96 16.71
C ASN A 72 4.00 -19.26 15.81
N LEU A 73 5.19 -19.34 16.40
CA LEU A 73 6.44 -19.60 15.69
C LEU A 73 6.50 -21.00 15.05
N ASN A 74 5.74 -21.97 15.57
CA ASN A 74 5.62 -23.31 14.98
C ASN A 74 4.62 -23.34 13.80
N SER A 75 3.91 -22.24 13.54
CA SER A 75 2.94 -22.11 12.45
C SER A 75 3.01 -20.71 11.82
N PRO A 76 4.17 -20.32 11.25
CA PRO A 76 4.43 -18.95 10.80
C PRO A 76 3.54 -18.54 9.61
N LYS A 77 2.94 -19.50 8.90
CA LYS A 77 2.00 -19.20 7.81
C LYS A 77 0.60 -18.83 8.30
N GLY A 78 0.34 -18.89 9.61
CA GLY A 78 -0.99 -18.78 10.20
C GLY A 78 -1.70 -20.14 10.24
N GLY A 79 -3.02 -20.11 10.35
CA GLY A 79 -3.85 -21.31 10.47
C GLY A 79 -5.04 -21.06 11.37
N ILE A 80 -5.62 -22.13 11.90
CA ILE A 80 -6.70 -22.09 12.87
C ILE A 80 -6.20 -22.70 14.18
N ASP A 81 -6.46 -22.05 15.31
CA ASP A 81 -6.11 -22.56 16.64
C ASP A 81 -7.10 -23.62 17.14
N ALA A 82 -6.83 -24.17 18.33
CA ALA A 82 -7.68 -25.20 18.94
C ALA A 82 -9.12 -24.75 19.23
N ASN A 83 -9.37 -23.43 19.27
CA ASN A 83 -10.69 -22.85 19.51
C ASN A 83 -11.40 -22.47 18.21
N GLY A 84 -10.81 -22.77 17.04
CA GLY A 84 -11.39 -22.41 15.75
C GLY A 84 -11.08 -20.99 15.28
N THR A 85 -10.18 -20.25 15.95
CA THR A 85 -9.84 -18.86 15.60
C THR A 85 -8.60 -18.78 14.71
N TYR A 86 -8.57 -17.82 13.79
CA TYR A 86 -7.40 -17.56 12.96
C TYR A 86 -6.17 -17.12 13.77
N ILE A 87 -5.04 -17.75 13.47
CA ILE A 87 -3.72 -17.40 14.00
C ILE A 87 -3.09 -16.32 13.12
N ALA A 88 -2.64 -15.22 13.72
CA ALA A 88 -1.96 -14.16 12.98
C ALA A 88 -0.66 -14.68 12.34
N PRO A 89 -0.52 -14.62 11.00
CA PRO A 89 0.67 -15.12 10.30
C PRO A 89 1.89 -14.22 10.56
N ALA A 90 3.09 -14.77 10.36
CA ALA A 90 4.31 -14.00 10.35
C ALA A 90 4.35 -13.04 9.15
N LEU A 91 4.79 -11.81 9.42
CA LEU A 91 4.95 -10.73 8.45
C LEU A 91 6.41 -10.46 8.08
N ASN A 92 7.37 -11.09 8.76
CA ASN A 92 8.81 -10.87 8.57
C ASN A 92 9.47 -11.75 7.50
N GLY A 93 8.67 -12.38 6.63
CA GLY A 93 9.17 -13.20 5.53
C GLY A 93 9.27 -14.70 5.83
N THR A 94 9.11 -15.12 7.09
CA THR A 94 9.02 -16.55 7.46
C THR A 94 7.65 -17.17 7.17
N GLY A 95 6.61 -16.33 7.10
CA GLY A 95 5.25 -16.70 6.74
C GLY A 95 5.02 -16.70 5.23
N HIS A 96 3.84 -16.25 4.81
CA HIS A 96 3.44 -16.26 3.41
C HIS A 96 3.13 -14.86 2.83
N ALA A 97 3.23 -13.80 3.65
CA ALA A 97 2.87 -12.43 3.25
C ALA A 97 3.59 -11.94 1.97
N TRP A 98 4.85 -12.36 1.78
CA TRP A 98 5.66 -11.98 0.63
C TRP A 98 5.19 -12.55 -0.72
N HIS A 99 4.28 -13.51 -0.74
CA HIS A 99 3.66 -13.99 -1.99
C HIS A 99 2.57 -13.05 -2.51
N HIS A 100 2.10 -12.10 -1.67
CA HIS A 100 1.00 -11.20 -2.01
C HIS A 100 1.50 -9.92 -2.64
N SER A 101 0.73 -9.36 -3.58
CA SER A 101 1.05 -8.07 -4.19
C SER A 101 0.91 -6.90 -3.19
N ASN A 102 1.48 -5.75 -3.52
CA ASN A 102 1.39 -4.49 -2.78
C ASN A 102 -0.08 -4.09 -2.62
N GLU A 103 -0.91 -4.32 -3.65
CA GLU A 103 -2.35 -4.09 -3.58
C GLU A 103 -3.01 -4.99 -2.52
N VAL A 104 -2.73 -6.30 -2.53
CA VAL A 104 -3.29 -7.24 -1.55
C VAL A 104 -2.82 -6.90 -0.14
N LEU A 105 -1.54 -6.58 0.05
CA LEU A 105 -0.98 -6.17 1.33
C LEU A 105 -1.64 -4.88 1.84
N PHE A 106 -1.73 -3.87 0.99
CA PHE A 106 -2.35 -2.58 1.31
C PHE A 106 -3.83 -2.75 1.68
N LYS A 107 -4.58 -3.47 0.85
CA LYS A 107 -6.00 -3.74 1.06
C LYS A 107 -6.24 -4.53 2.33
N THR A 108 -5.44 -5.55 2.61
CA THR A 108 -5.57 -6.35 3.85
C THR A 108 -5.34 -5.50 5.09
N VAL A 109 -4.38 -4.58 5.08
CA VAL A 109 -4.14 -3.67 6.22
C VAL A 109 -5.26 -2.63 6.34
N LYS A 110 -5.73 -2.10 5.21
CA LYS A 110 -6.76 -1.04 5.18
C LYS A 110 -8.14 -1.56 5.55
N GLU A 111 -8.56 -2.66 4.95
CA GLU A 111 -9.93 -3.20 5.00
C GLU A 111 -10.05 -4.39 5.96
N GLY A 112 -8.95 -5.04 6.30
CA GLY A 112 -8.91 -6.25 7.13
C GLY A 112 -8.89 -7.52 6.29
N SER A 113 -8.98 -8.67 6.98
CA SER A 113 -9.07 -9.97 6.32
C SER A 113 -10.39 -10.13 5.57
N ILE A 114 -10.33 -10.84 4.44
CA ILE A 114 -11.53 -11.25 3.67
C ILE A 114 -12.38 -12.29 4.40
N ALA A 115 -11.80 -13.03 5.35
CA ALA A 115 -12.52 -13.96 6.20
C ALA A 115 -13.23 -13.17 7.31
N SER A 116 -14.56 -13.20 7.33
CA SER A 116 -15.41 -12.35 8.19
C SER A 116 -15.26 -12.64 9.69
N ASP A 117 -14.88 -13.88 10.02
CA ASP A 117 -14.58 -14.41 11.34
C ASP A 117 -13.10 -14.22 11.75
N SER A 118 -12.26 -13.67 10.87
CA SER A 118 -10.89 -13.33 11.21
C SER A 118 -10.81 -12.14 12.19
N PRO A 119 -9.92 -12.21 13.20
CA PRO A 119 -9.69 -11.09 14.12
C PRO A 119 -8.89 -9.95 13.48
N MET A 120 -8.33 -10.14 12.28
CA MET A 120 -7.57 -9.11 11.56
C MET A 120 -8.52 -8.05 10.97
N ARG A 121 -8.84 -7.04 11.78
CA ARG A 121 -9.69 -5.91 11.39
C ARG A 121 -8.92 -4.89 10.54
N GLY A 122 -9.64 -4.18 9.68
CA GLY A 122 -9.09 -3.09 8.89
C GLY A 122 -8.69 -1.89 9.74
N PHE A 123 -7.65 -1.19 9.29
CA PHE A 123 -7.12 0.01 9.93
C PHE A 123 -7.49 1.32 9.21
N GLY A 124 -8.26 1.28 8.12
CA GLY A 124 -8.60 2.47 7.31
C GLY A 124 -9.27 3.62 8.07
N ASP A 125 -10.00 3.32 9.15
CA ASP A 125 -10.62 4.36 10.00
C ASP A 125 -9.65 4.96 11.04
N ARG A 126 -8.44 4.40 11.17
CA ARG A 126 -7.46 4.74 12.22
C ARG A 126 -6.12 5.20 11.67
N LEU A 127 -5.74 4.72 10.50
CA LEU A 127 -4.49 5.01 9.82
C LEU A 127 -4.78 5.61 8.45
N SER A 128 -4.11 6.71 8.11
CA SER A 128 -4.10 7.23 6.75
C SER A 128 -3.39 6.27 5.81
N ASP A 129 -3.66 6.39 4.51
CA ASP A 129 -3.00 5.59 3.47
C ASP A 129 -1.47 5.69 3.55
N GLU A 130 -0.93 6.88 3.82
CA GLU A 130 0.51 7.07 4.05
C GLU A 130 1.04 6.24 5.24
N LYS A 131 0.29 6.19 6.36
CA LYS A 131 0.69 5.38 7.52
C LYS A 131 0.60 3.88 7.23
N ILE A 132 -0.38 3.47 6.42
CA ILE A 132 -0.51 2.09 5.94
C ILE A 132 0.68 1.72 5.04
N VAL A 133 1.06 2.59 4.10
CA VAL A 133 2.26 2.41 3.28
C VAL A 133 3.50 2.27 4.16
N THR A 134 3.66 3.18 5.13
CA THR A 134 4.83 3.22 6.01
C THR A 134 4.97 1.95 6.87
N VAL A 135 3.86 1.43 7.43
CA VAL A 135 3.91 0.20 8.24
C VAL A 135 4.19 -1.04 7.38
N ILE A 136 3.71 -1.06 6.14
CA ILE A 136 4.01 -2.13 5.19
C ILE A 136 5.48 -2.09 4.78
N GLN A 137 6.03 -0.91 4.46
CA GLN A 137 7.46 -0.75 4.18
C GLN A 137 8.31 -1.25 5.35
N TYR A 138 7.91 -1.00 6.60
CA TYR A 138 8.59 -1.55 7.77
C TYR A 138 8.59 -3.08 7.78
N PHE A 139 7.44 -3.77 7.71
CA PHE A 139 7.49 -5.23 7.78
C PHE A 139 8.17 -5.85 6.54
N LYS A 140 8.09 -5.20 5.36
CA LYS A 140 8.85 -5.60 4.17
C LYS A 140 10.36 -5.49 4.38
N SER A 141 10.81 -4.53 5.19
CA SER A 141 12.24 -4.39 5.53
C SER A 141 12.77 -5.51 6.41
N LEU A 142 11.89 -6.24 7.10
CA LEU A 142 12.24 -7.42 7.89
C LEU A 142 12.45 -8.67 7.03
N TRP A 143 12.03 -8.64 5.76
CA TRP A 143 12.16 -9.80 4.88
C TRP A 143 13.62 -10.07 4.53
N PRO A 144 14.01 -11.35 4.37
CA PRO A 144 15.29 -11.71 3.77
C PRO A 144 15.52 -10.95 2.47
N GLU A 145 16.74 -10.46 2.26
CA GLU A 145 17.08 -9.59 1.12
C GLU A 145 16.61 -10.17 -0.22
N LYS A 146 16.83 -11.48 -0.45
CA LYS A 146 16.38 -12.16 -1.66
C LYS A 146 14.87 -12.07 -1.89
N ILE A 147 14.08 -12.21 -0.82
CA ILE A 147 12.60 -12.10 -0.89
C ILE A 147 12.21 -10.64 -1.18
N ARG A 148 12.81 -9.69 -0.47
CA ARG A 148 12.53 -8.25 -0.63
C ARG A 148 12.85 -7.77 -2.05
N THR A 149 14.00 -8.14 -2.58
CA THR A 149 14.43 -7.77 -3.94
C THR A 149 13.55 -8.43 -4.99
N HIS A 150 13.21 -9.71 -4.83
CA HIS A 150 12.31 -10.38 -5.77
C HIS A 150 10.92 -9.72 -5.79
N HIS A 151 10.34 -9.44 -4.63
CA HIS A 151 9.03 -8.78 -4.52
C HIS A 151 9.03 -7.39 -5.16
N ALA A 152 10.10 -6.61 -4.99
CA ALA A 152 10.23 -5.29 -5.62
C ALA A 152 10.35 -5.31 -7.15
N MET A 153 10.77 -6.44 -7.73
CA MET A 153 10.90 -6.61 -9.19
C MET A 153 9.64 -7.17 -9.85
N LEU A 154 8.71 -7.73 -9.08
CA LEU A 154 7.40 -8.11 -9.59
C LEU A 154 6.64 -6.83 -9.94
N ILE A 155 6.37 -6.63 -11.23
CA ILE A 155 5.40 -5.63 -11.69
C ILE A 155 4.07 -6.09 -11.10
N GLN A 156 3.59 -5.34 -10.11
CA GLN A 156 2.41 -5.63 -9.31
C GLN A 156 1.21 -4.85 -9.81
#